data_AF-A0A5J4RLN1-F1
#
_entry.id   AF-A0A5J4RLN1-F1
#
_cell.length_a   1.000
_cell.length_b   1.000
_cell.length_c   1.000
_cell.angle_alpha   90.00
_cell.angle_beta   90.00
_cell.angle_gamma   90.00
#
_symmetry.space_group_name_H-M   'P 1'
#
loop_
_entity.id
_entity.type
_entity.pdbx_description
1 polymer ?
#
loop_
_entity_poly.entity_id
_entity_poly.type
_entity_poly.pdbx_seq_one_letter_code
_entity_poly.pdbx_strand_id
1 'polypeptide(L)' 'MKKLSKGKNAEVLSEELFFLLLPYKEHVLSITSDNGTEFYGHKWIAQELDADCFFAHPYSS' A
#
# COMPACT_ATOMS: atom_id res chain seq x y z
N MET A 1 12.68 -10.87 0.62
CA MET A 1 11.34 -10.28 0.44
C MET A 1 10.31 -11.40 0.39
N LYS A 2 9.21 -11.27 1.14
CA LYS A 2 8.08 -12.22 1.06
C LYS A 2 7.50 -12.13 -0.35
N LYS A 3 7.38 -13.26 -1.06
CA LYS A 3 6.67 -13.31 -2.33
C LYS A 3 5.18 -13.43 -2.05
N LEU A 4 4.37 -12.59 -2.70
CA LEU A 4 2.92 -12.74 -2.66
C LEU A 4 2.53 -14.03 -3.37
N SER A 5 1.74 -14.87 -2.69
CA SER A 5 1.27 -16.15 -3.22
C SER A 5 0.40 -16.00 -4.48
N LYS A 6 -0.28 -14.85 -4.62
CA LYS A 6 -1.12 -14.50 -5.79
C LYS A 6 -0.46 -13.50 -6.76
N GLY A 7 0.86 -13.29 -6.70
CA GLY A 7 1.56 -12.34 -7.57
C GLY A 7 1.12 -10.88 -7.33
N LYS A 8 1.02 -10.08 -8.40
CA LYS A 8 0.62 -8.64 -8.38
C LYS A 8 -0.89 -8.43 -8.16
N ASN A 9 -1.50 -9.19 -7.24
CA ASN A 9 -2.90 -8.99 -6.90
C ASN A 9 -3.03 -7.85 -5.87
N ALA A 10 -3.82 -6.82 -6.20
CA ALA A 10 -3.90 -5.61 -5.40
C ALA A 10 -4.57 -5.82 -4.04
N GLU A 11 -5.58 -6.69 -3.95
CA GLU A 11 -6.28 -6.99 -2.70
C GLU A 11 -5.34 -7.69 -1.72
N VAL A 12 -4.66 -8.76 -2.17
CA VAL A 12 -3.71 -9.50 -1.33
C VAL A 12 -2.54 -8.62 -0.91
N LEU A 13 -2.01 -7.77 -1.81
CA LEU A 13 -0.94 -6.85 -1.42
C LEU A 13 -1.42 -5.86 -0.35
N SER A 14 -2.65 -5.35 -0.47
CA SER A 14 -3.19 -4.36 0.47
C SER A 14 -3.38 -4.97 1.87
N GLU A 15 -3.92 -6.17 1.97
CA GLU A 15 -4.05 -6.89 3.25
C GLU A 15 -2.69 -7.14 3.90
N GLU A 16 -1.72 -7.63 3.12
CA GLU A 16 -0.37 -7.90 3.60
C GLU A 16 0.35 -6.62 4.07
N LEU A 17 0.19 -5.52 3.32
CA LEU A 17 0.77 -4.21 3.67
C LEU A 17 0.09 -3.65 4.93
N PHE A 18 -1.22 -3.83 5.09
CA PHE A 18 -1.94 -3.46 6.31
C PHE A 18 -1.39 -4.21 7.52
N PHE A 19 -1.29 -5.54 7.48
CA PHE A 19 -0.74 -6.31 8.60
C PHE A 19 0.71 -5.96 8.92
N LEU A 20 1.51 -5.62 7.90
CA LEU A 20 2.89 -5.18 8.06
C LEU A 20 2.98 -3.82 8.79
N LEU A 21 2.07 -2.90 8.47
CA LEU A 21 2.08 -1.53 8.99
C LEU A 21 1.25 -1.35 10.28
N LEU A 22 0.35 -2.28 10.58
CA LEU A 22 -0.54 -2.22 11.74
C LEU A 22 0.18 -1.96 13.08
N PRO A 23 1.36 -2.57 13.38
CA PRO A 23 2.10 -2.27 14.61
C PRO A 23 2.59 -0.81 14.71
N TYR A 24 2.62 -0.10 13.58
CA TYR A 24 3.09 1.28 13.45
C TYR A 24 1.97 2.26 13.09
N LYS A 25 0.69 1.85 13.15
CA LYS A 25 -0.46 2.64 12.67
C LYS A 25 -0.41 4.10 13.13
N GLU A 26 -0.19 4.35 14.42
CA GLU A 26 -0.10 5.70 15.02
C GLU A 26 1.05 6.57 14.47
N HIS A 27 1.99 5.97 13.72
CA HIS A 27 3.16 6.62 13.13
C HIS A 27 3.11 6.66 11.60
N VAL A 28 2.15 5.97 10.97
CA VAL A 28 1.99 5.97 9.51
C VAL A 28 1.06 7.12 9.14
N LEU A 29 1.65 8.28 8.85
CA LEU A 29 0.88 9.47 8.44
C LEU A 29 0.51 9.43 6.95
N SER A 30 1.41 8.89 6.12
CA SER A 30 1.18 8.79 4.68
C SER A 30 1.97 7.65 4.05
N ILE A 31 1.49 7.17 2.91
CA ILE A 31 2.10 6.13 2.08
C ILE A 31 2.24 6.71 0.67
N THR A 32 3.43 6.58 0.07
CA THR A 32 3.65 6.97 -1.32
C THR A 32 4.12 5.76 -2.12
N SER A 33 3.46 5.47 -3.24
CA SER A 33 3.83 4.38 -4.15
C SER A 33 3.99 4.88 -5.59
N ASP A 34 4.59 4.04 -6.44
CA ASP A 34 4.50 4.24 -7.89
C ASP A 34 3.07 3.90 -8.40
N ASN A 35 2.86 4.07 -9.70
CA ASN A 35 1.56 3.79 -10.36
C ASN A 35 1.36 2.30 -10.70
N GLY A 36 2.06 1.39 -10.02
CA GLY A 36 1.90 -0.05 -10.19
C GLY A 36 0.48 -0.51 -9.91
N THR A 37 -0.06 -1.37 -10.76
CA THR A 37 -1.42 -1.93 -10.62
C THR A 37 -1.62 -2.70 -9.31
N GLU A 38 -0.54 -3.24 -8.76
CA GLU A 38 -0.54 -3.89 -7.44
C GLU A 38 -0.97 -2.95 -6.30
N PHE A 39 -0.84 -1.63 -6.45
CA PHE A 39 -1.22 -0.63 -5.45
C PHE A 39 -2.65 -0.08 -5.62
N TYR A 40 -3.48 -0.68 -6.47
CA TYR A 40 -4.85 -0.19 -6.72
C TYR A 40 -5.79 -0.33 -5.50
N GLY A 41 -5.40 -1.09 -4.47
CA GLY A 41 -6.11 -1.15 -3.18
C GLY A 41 -5.76 -0.02 -2.19
N HIS A 42 -5.01 1.00 -2.61
CA HIS A 42 -4.59 2.15 -1.77
C HIS A 42 -5.72 2.82 -0.98
N LYS A 43 -6.94 2.89 -1.51
CA LYS A 43 -8.07 3.51 -0.79
C LYS A 43 -8.45 2.73 0.46
N TRP A 44 -8.42 1.40 0.38
CA TRP A 44 -8.77 0.55 1.50
C TRP A 44 -7.70 0.66 2.60
N ILE A 45 -6.43 0.58 2.23
CA ILE A 45 -5.35 0.67 3.23
C ILE A 45 -5.24 2.06 3.87
N ALA A 46 -5.45 3.13 3.10
CA ALA A 46 -5.52 4.50 3.62
C ALA A 46 -6.57 4.63 4.72
N GLN A 47 -7.77 4.07 4.48
CA GLN A 47 -8.85 4.07 5.44
C GLN A 47 -8.53 3.24 6.69
N GLU A 48 -7.99 2.02 6.53
CA GLU A 48 -7.70 1.14 7.66
C GLU A 48 -6.56 1.66 8.55
N LEU A 49 -5.56 2.31 7.95
CA LEU A 49 -4.43 2.90 8.67
C LEU A 49 -4.68 4.33 9.13
N ASP A 50 -5.76 4.98 8.72
CA ASP A 50 -6.00 6.42 8.92
C ASP A 50 -4.83 7.27 8.41
N ALA A 51 -4.40 6.97 7.18
CA ALA A 51 -3.20 7.53 6.56
C ALA A 51 -3.49 8.05 5.15
N ASP A 52 -2.77 9.10 4.74
CA ASP A 52 -2.86 9.60 3.36
C ASP A 52 -2.15 8.66 2.37
N CYS A 53 -2.62 8.61 1.13
CA CYS A 53 -1.97 7.84 0.05
C CYS A 53 -1.69 8.72 -1.16
N PHE A 54 -0.43 8.71 -1.63
CA PHE A 54 0.05 9.48 -2.77
C PHE A 54 0.63 8.57 -3.85
N PHE A 55 0.58 9.05 -5.09
CA PHE A 55 1.18 8.39 -6.25
C PHE A 55 2.26 9.26 -6.85
N ALA A 56 3.39 8.67 -7.20
CA ALA A 56 4.43 9.36 -7.95
C ALA A 56 3.91 9.85 -9.30
N HIS A 57 4.47 10.95 -9.80
CA HIS A 57 4.19 11.39 -11.17
C HIS A 57 4.66 10.32 -12.17
N PRO A 58 3.94 10.09 -13.29
CA PRO A 58 4.37 9.13 -14.30
C PRO A 58 5.78 9.41 -14.79
N TYR A 59 6.59 8.35 -14.98
CA TYR A 59 7.98 8.42 -15.45
C TYR A 59 8.92 9.23 -14.53
N SER A 60 8.56 9.40 -13.26
CA SER A 60 9.41 9.96 -12.23
C SER A 60 9.99 8.82 -11.39
N SER A 61 11.14 8.30 -11.83
CA SER A 61 11.95 7.30 -11.12
C SER A 61 13.22 7.93 -10.57
#